data_AF-A0A3D5JZU3-F1
#
_entry.id   AF-A0A3D5JZU3-F1
#
_cell.length_a   1.000
_cell.length_b   1.000
_cell.length_c   1.000
_cell.angle_alpha   90.00
_cell.angle_beta   90.00
_cell.angle_gamma   90.00
#
_symmetry.space_group_name_H-M   'P 1'
#
loop_
_entity.id
_entity.type
_entity.pdbx_description
1 polymer ?
#
loop_
_entity_poly.entity_id
_entity_poly.type
_entity_poly.pdbx_seq_one_letter_code
_entity_poly.pdbx_strand_id
1 'polypeptide(L)'
;MALPHLRAIKARQPEAQLTLIAKPQFKDLFELFLVADEFVPLHKGAFRNLRTLSALGRRSKPECQVMFTNSVRGDLEAWFVGAQNRVGMVYPGRHRPLLTGVYRLSAFKDELDVTHQTALLEDFLKSFDLIDSVDVAPFFLGDVERVPNRVGIIAGSSNNPQKCWAVEKWCRMMNRFSESIPGSEFVLFGTESDRSVSEAVSKGTTVTTRDRTGQTNMRELAGELA
;
A
#
# COMPACT_ATOMS: atom_id res chain seq x y z
N MET A 1 0.53 4.70 1.24
CA MET A 1 1.54 5.72 1.63
C MET A 1 2.60 5.98 0.57
N ALA A 2 3.07 4.99 -0.21
CA ALA A 2 4.08 5.25 -1.23
C ALA A 2 3.59 6.12 -2.41
N LEU A 3 2.34 5.98 -2.84
CA LEU A 3 1.78 6.68 -4.02
C LEU A 3 2.07 8.19 -4.11
N PRO A 4 1.81 9.03 -3.09
CA PRO A 4 2.08 10.46 -3.20
C PRO A 4 3.57 10.78 -3.35
N HIS A 5 4.46 9.92 -2.86
CA HIS A 5 5.90 10.05 -3.06
C HIS A 5 6.34 9.67 -4.47
N LEU A 6 5.72 8.65 -5.07
CA LEU A 6 5.96 8.28 -6.47
C LEU A 6 5.55 9.43 -7.41
N ARG A 7 4.38 10.04 -7.14
CA ARG A 7 3.93 11.27 -7.81
C ARG A 7 4.95 12.40 -7.68
N ALA A 8 5.47 12.63 -6.47
CA ALA A 8 6.47 13.67 -6.22
C ALA A 8 7.81 13.41 -6.94
N ILE A 9 8.29 12.16 -6.99
CA ILE A 9 9.50 11.78 -7.72
C ILE A 9 9.32 12.09 -9.21
N LYS A 10 8.19 11.65 -9.81
CA LYS A 10 7.91 11.89 -11.22
C LYS A 10 7.74 13.39 -11.53
N ALA A 11 7.17 14.16 -10.60
CA ALA A 11 7.04 15.61 -10.77
C ALA A 11 8.40 16.33 -10.77
N ARG A 12 9.34 15.92 -9.90
CA ARG A 12 10.71 16.48 -9.88
C ARG A 12 11.53 16.00 -11.07
N GLN A 13 11.32 14.77 -11.52
CA GLN A 13 12.05 14.15 -12.63
C GLN A 13 11.10 13.64 -13.72
N PRO A 14 10.49 14.52 -14.54
CA PRO A 14 9.50 14.13 -15.54
C PRO A 14 10.03 13.14 -16.59
N GLU A 15 11.30 13.32 -16.98
CA GLU A 15 11.98 12.51 -17.98
C GLU A 15 12.49 11.16 -17.45
N ALA A 16 12.54 10.99 -16.13
CA ALA A 16 13.01 9.74 -15.54
C ALA A 16 11.99 8.63 -15.80
N GLN A 17 12.46 7.48 -16.29
CA GLN A 17 11.65 6.28 -16.39
C GLN A 17 11.52 5.63 -15.01
N LEU A 18 10.31 5.65 -14.45
CA LEU A 18 10.01 5.12 -13.13
C LEU A 18 9.43 3.71 -13.24
N THR A 19 10.19 2.72 -12.79
CA THR A 19 9.73 1.32 -12.71
C THR A 19 9.34 0.97 -11.27
N LEU A 20 8.08 0.59 -11.05
CA LEU A 20 7.59 0.10 -9.75
C LEU A 20 7.73 -1.42 -9.65
N ILE A 21 8.54 -1.88 -8.71
CA ILE A 21 8.72 -3.30 -8.40
C ILE A 21 7.92 -3.63 -7.13
N ALA A 22 6.84 -4.41 -7.25
CA ALA A 22 5.95 -4.70 -6.13
C ALA A 22 5.22 -6.05 -6.26
N LYS A 23 4.47 -6.45 -5.22
CA LYS A 23 3.62 -7.65 -5.29
C LYS A 23 2.54 -7.50 -6.38
N PRO A 24 2.18 -8.56 -7.12
CA PRO A 24 1.20 -8.51 -8.22
C PRO A 24 -0.13 -7.85 -7.85
N GLN A 25 -0.61 -8.05 -6.62
CA GLN A 25 -1.85 -7.47 -6.11
C GLN A 25 -1.90 -5.92 -6.13
N PHE A 26 -0.77 -5.25 -6.30
CA PHE A 26 -0.71 -3.78 -6.41
C PHE A 26 -0.74 -3.28 -7.85
N LYS A 27 -0.77 -4.18 -8.85
CA LYS A 27 -0.82 -3.81 -10.27
C LYS A 27 -2.04 -2.95 -10.58
N ASP A 28 -3.20 -3.28 -10.05
CA ASP A 28 -4.43 -2.53 -10.31
C ASP A 28 -4.35 -1.09 -9.77
N LEU A 29 -3.72 -0.88 -8.60
CA LEU A 29 -3.49 0.47 -8.06
C LEU A 29 -2.49 1.27 -8.91
N PHE A 30 -1.46 0.59 -9.43
CA PHE A 30 -0.53 1.20 -10.37
C PHE A 30 -1.26 1.66 -11.64
N GLU A 31 -2.08 0.79 -12.25
CA GLU A 31 -2.83 1.10 -13.47
C GLU A 31 -3.91 2.17 -13.25
N LEU A 32 -4.48 2.23 -12.04
CA LEU A 32 -5.48 3.24 -11.69
C LEU A 32 -4.90 4.65 -11.61
N PHE A 33 -3.71 4.79 -11.02
CA PHE A 33 -3.17 6.11 -10.69
C PHE A 33 -1.98 6.53 -11.54
N LEU A 34 -1.49 5.65 -12.41
CA LEU A 34 -0.40 5.91 -13.37
C LEU A 34 0.81 6.61 -12.74
N VAL A 35 1.14 6.24 -11.50
CA VAL A 35 2.19 6.88 -10.68
C VAL A 35 3.62 6.47 -11.07
N ALA A 36 3.77 5.63 -12.09
CA ALA A 36 5.03 5.12 -12.62
C ALA A 36 4.83 4.64 -14.06
N ASP A 37 5.91 4.45 -14.81
CA ASP A 37 5.88 4.12 -16.24
C ASP A 37 5.86 2.60 -16.51
N GLU A 38 6.50 1.80 -15.66
CA GLU A 38 6.54 0.34 -15.77
C GLU A 38 6.21 -0.33 -14.43
N PHE A 39 5.51 -1.46 -14.47
CA PHE A 39 5.25 -2.30 -13.29
C PHE A 39 5.88 -3.68 -13.44
N VAL A 40 6.72 -4.07 -12.48
CA VAL A 40 7.37 -5.38 -12.45
C VAL A 40 6.87 -6.19 -11.25
N PRO A 41 6.08 -7.26 -11.47
CA PRO A 41 5.52 -8.08 -10.40
C PRO A 41 6.55 -9.01 -9.74
N LEU A 42 6.62 -8.96 -8.41
CA LEU A 42 7.35 -9.93 -7.57
C LEU A 42 6.45 -11.10 -7.18
N HIS A 43 6.66 -12.24 -7.84
CA HIS A 43 5.87 -13.44 -7.62
C HIS A 43 6.32 -14.21 -6.35
N LYS A 44 5.58 -15.26 -5.99
CA LYS A 44 6.06 -16.22 -4.99
C LYS A 44 7.28 -16.98 -5.56
N GLY A 45 8.31 -17.15 -4.73
CA GLY A 45 9.56 -17.86 -5.09
C GLY A 45 10.73 -16.90 -5.34
N ALA A 46 11.72 -16.92 -4.44
CA ALA A 46 12.85 -15.99 -4.46
C ALA A 46 13.70 -16.13 -5.74
N PHE A 47 14.10 -17.35 -6.12
CA PHE A 47 15.01 -17.56 -7.25
C PHE A 47 14.48 -17.04 -8.59
N ARG A 48 13.19 -17.22 -8.88
CA ARG A 48 12.56 -16.72 -10.10
C ARG A 48 12.58 -15.19 -10.14
N ASN A 49 12.27 -14.54 -9.02
CA ASN A 49 12.32 -13.09 -8.91
C ASN A 49 13.75 -12.58 -9.13
N LEU A 50 14.76 -13.17 -8.50
CA LEU A 50 16.15 -12.73 -8.66
C LEU A 50 16.62 -12.79 -10.12
N ARG A 51 16.27 -13.87 -10.86
CA ARG A 51 16.57 -13.95 -12.31
C ARG A 51 15.88 -12.86 -13.10
N THR A 52 14.61 -12.61 -12.80
CA THR A 52 13.80 -11.56 -13.46
C THR A 52 14.38 -10.17 -13.20
N LEU A 53 14.74 -9.89 -11.95
CA LEU A 53 15.34 -8.63 -11.51
C LEU A 53 16.72 -8.41 -12.12
N SER A 54 17.54 -9.46 -12.22
CA SER A 54 18.84 -9.37 -12.86
C SER A 54 18.74 -9.14 -14.37
N ALA A 55 17.78 -9.77 -15.04
CA ALA A 55 17.50 -9.51 -16.46
C ALA A 55 16.98 -8.07 -16.68
N LEU A 56 16.07 -7.60 -15.81
CA LEU A 56 15.57 -6.22 -15.80
C LEU A 56 16.75 -5.25 -15.69
N GLY A 57 17.59 -5.41 -14.67
CA GLY A 57 18.76 -4.57 -14.42
C GLY A 57 19.71 -4.44 -15.61
N ARG A 58 20.03 -5.57 -16.27
CA ARG A 58 20.89 -5.57 -17.48
C ARG A 58 20.25 -4.81 -18.65
N ARG A 59 18.92 -4.89 -18.78
CA ARG A 59 18.16 -4.25 -19.86
C ARG A 59 17.97 -2.75 -19.63
N SER A 60 17.47 -2.36 -18.46
CA SER A 60 17.12 -0.97 -18.16
C SER A 60 18.28 -0.15 -17.62
N LYS A 61 19.33 -0.79 -17.08
CA LYS A 61 20.51 -0.13 -16.48
C LYS A 61 20.11 1.03 -15.54
N PRO A 62 19.28 0.78 -14.51
CA PRO A 62 18.75 1.84 -13.68
C PRO A 62 19.86 2.55 -12.90
N GLU A 63 19.80 3.87 -12.85
CA GLU A 63 20.78 4.70 -12.13
C GLU A 63 20.53 4.69 -10.62
N CYS A 64 19.26 4.66 -10.22
CA CYS A 64 18.83 4.70 -8.84
C CYS A 64 17.71 3.67 -8.54
N GLN A 65 17.72 3.14 -7.32
CA GLN A 65 16.67 2.34 -6.73
C GLN A 65 16.35 2.85 -5.33
N VAL A 66 15.06 3.10 -5.11
CA VAL A 66 14.53 3.65 -3.86
C VAL A 66 13.80 2.56 -3.09
N MET A 67 14.32 2.23 -1.90
CA MET A 67 13.78 1.18 -1.06
C MET A 67 12.76 1.73 -0.06
N PHE A 68 11.48 1.68 -0.43
CA PHE A 68 10.36 1.92 0.48
C PHE A 68 10.15 0.80 1.51
N THR A 69 10.76 -0.37 1.30
CA THR A 69 10.71 -1.48 2.25
C THR A 69 11.86 -1.41 3.24
N ASN A 70 11.65 -1.94 4.43
CA ASN A 70 12.67 -2.14 5.45
C ASN A 70 12.95 -3.64 5.64
N SER A 71 13.57 -4.27 4.64
CA SER A 71 13.84 -5.71 4.67
C SER A 71 15.14 -6.08 3.96
N VAL A 72 15.89 -7.02 4.53
CA VAL A 72 17.12 -7.59 3.94
C VAL A 72 16.82 -8.26 2.60
N ARG A 73 15.66 -8.91 2.48
CA ARG A 73 15.21 -9.51 1.22
C ARG A 73 15.05 -8.46 0.13
N GLY A 74 14.41 -7.33 0.44
CA GLY A 74 14.25 -6.22 -0.51
C GLY A 74 15.61 -5.64 -0.93
N ASP A 75 16.57 -5.56 0.00
CA ASP A 75 17.93 -5.11 -0.32
C ASP A 75 18.67 -6.06 -1.25
N LEU A 76 18.51 -7.37 -1.05
CA LEU A 76 19.06 -8.38 -1.95
C LEU A 76 18.42 -8.30 -3.33
N GLU A 77 17.09 -8.21 -3.40
CA GLU A 77 16.36 -8.01 -4.66
C GLU A 77 16.89 -6.76 -5.40
N ALA A 78 17.13 -5.66 -4.69
CA ALA A 78 17.67 -4.43 -5.28
C ALA A 78 19.13 -4.57 -5.77
N TRP A 79 19.95 -5.30 -5.02
CA TRP A 79 21.32 -5.63 -5.42
C TRP A 79 21.37 -6.44 -6.71
N PHE A 80 20.42 -7.38 -6.92
CA PHE A 80 20.31 -8.14 -8.16
C PHE A 80 19.86 -7.31 -9.37
N VAL A 81 19.03 -6.28 -9.16
CA VAL A 81 18.72 -5.29 -10.21
C VAL A 81 19.97 -4.46 -10.56
N GLY A 82 20.84 -4.20 -9.58
CA GLY A 82 22.19 -3.69 -9.86
C GLY A 82 22.28 -2.19 -10.19
N ALA A 83 21.34 -1.37 -9.69
CA ALA A 83 21.49 0.09 -9.79
C ALA A 83 22.71 0.59 -9.01
N GLN A 84 23.38 1.64 -9.49
CA GLN A 84 24.53 2.24 -8.81
C GLN A 84 24.12 2.84 -7.46
N ASN A 85 23.02 3.60 -7.46
CA ASN A 85 22.44 4.16 -6.25
C ASN A 85 21.31 3.25 -5.75
N ARG A 86 21.45 2.68 -4.56
CA ARG A 86 20.43 1.89 -3.87
C ARG A 86 20.22 2.55 -2.52
N VAL A 87 19.16 3.37 -2.43
CA VAL A 87 18.91 4.23 -1.28
C VAL A 87 17.75 3.69 -0.45
N GLY A 88 17.82 3.82 0.87
CA GLY A 88 16.77 3.33 1.76
C GLY A 88 16.90 3.81 3.20
N MET A 89 15.85 3.65 3.98
CA MET A 89 15.86 4.01 5.40
C MET A 89 16.45 2.89 6.27
N VAL A 90 17.16 3.26 7.33
CA VAL A 90 17.67 2.33 8.35
C VAL A 90 17.08 2.69 9.70
N TYR A 91 16.25 1.79 10.23
CA TYR A 91 15.67 1.91 11.57
C TYR A 91 16.72 1.68 12.67
N PRO A 92 16.51 2.23 13.88
CA PRO A 92 17.40 2.03 15.03
C PRO A 92 17.69 0.53 15.26
N GLY A 93 18.98 0.20 15.45
CA GLY A 93 19.41 -1.19 15.69
C GLY A 93 19.42 -2.10 14.47
N ARG A 94 19.12 -1.60 13.26
CA ARG A 94 19.21 -2.38 12.02
C ARG A 94 20.46 -2.05 11.20
N HIS A 95 20.91 -3.03 10.43
CA HIS A 95 22.01 -2.90 9.48
C HIS A 95 21.58 -3.36 8.09
N ARG A 96 21.87 -2.55 7.05
CA ARG A 96 21.46 -2.79 5.64
C ARG A 96 22.66 -2.59 4.69
N PRO A 97 23.60 -3.55 4.64
CA PRO A 97 24.89 -3.37 3.95
C PRO A 97 24.81 -3.36 2.42
N LEU A 98 23.69 -3.82 1.85
CA LEU A 98 23.53 -3.90 0.40
C LEU A 98 23.05 -2.57 -0.23
N LEU A 99 22.64 -1.61 0.59
CA LEU A 99 22.33 -0.24 0.18
C LEU A 99 23.63 0.56 0.00
N THR A 100 23.65 1.47 -0.96
CA THR A 100 24.77 2.41 -1.18
C THR A 100 24.52 3.77 -0.54
N GLY A 101 23.25 4.13 -0.31
CA GLY A 101 22.87 5.33 0.46
C GLY A 101 21.84 4.98 1.53
N VAL A 102 22.00 5.54 2.73
CA VAL A 102 21.09 5.26 3.86
C VAL A 102 20.63 6.52 4.58
N TYR A 103 19.32 6.66 4.74
CA TYR A 103 18.74 7.64 5.66
C TYR A 103 18.56 7.01 7.03
N ARG A 104 19.35 7.46 8.01
CA ARG A 104 19.41 6.84 9.34
C ARG A 104 18.37 7.45 10.26
N LEU A 105 17.37 6.64 10.61
CA LEU A 105 16.30 7.04 11.52
C LEU A 105 16.74 7.02 13.00
N SER A 106 17.97 6.61 13.30
CA SER A 106 18.52 6.64 14.66
C SER A 106 18.60 8.05 15.24
N ALA A 107 18.75 9.08 14.40
CA ALA A 107 18.78 10.48 14.83
C ALA A 107 17.42 10.97 15.33
N PHE A 108 16.33 10.30 14.94
CA PHE A 108 14.94 10.70 15.23
C PHE A 108 14.22 9.66 16.07
N LYS A 109 14.96 8.79 16.78
CA LYS A 109 14.42 7.59 17.44
C LYS A 109 13.21 7.91 18.33
N ASP A 110 13.27 9.01 19.07
CA ASP A 110 12.24 9.40 20.04
C ASP A 110 10.98 9.97 19.37
N GLU A 111 11.07 10.33 18.08
CA GLU A 111 9.97 10.91 17.29
C GLU A 111 9.33 9.89 16.34
N LEU A 112 9.92 8.69 16.18
CA LEU A 112 9.45 7.70 15.19
C LEU A 112 8.04 7.20 15.46
N ASP A 113 7.61 7.13 16.71
CA ASP A 113 6.29 6.62 17.09
C ASP A 113 5.17 7.66 16.90
N VAL A 114 5.51 8.94 16.81
CA VAL A 114 4.57 10.06 16.62
C VAL A 114 4.63 10.65 15.22
N THR A 115 5.70 10.37 14.47
CA THR A 115 5.85 10.83 13.09
C THR A 115 5.04 9.99 12.13
N HIS A 116 4.17 10.63 11.36
CA HIS A 116 3.41 9.94 10.32
C HIS A 116 4.34 9.40 9.22
N GLN A 117 4.11 8.16 8.77
CA GLN A 117 5.00 7.50 7.81
C GLN A 117 5.10 8.22 6.45
N THR A 118 4.10 9.04 6.06
CA THR A 118 4.24 9.95 4.89
C THR A 118 5.33 10.99 5.11
N ALA A 119 5.38 11.67 6.26
CA ALA A 119 6.40 12.67 6.54
C ALA A 119 7.81 12.04 6.60
N LEU A 120 7.90 10.87 7.24
CA LEU A 120 9.16 10.11 7.32
C LEU A 120 9.71 9.72 5.92
N LEU A 121 8.83 9.30 5.01
CA LEU A 121 9.21 8.99 3.64
C LEU A 121 9.56 10.25 2.83
N GLU A 122 8.89 11.38 3.09
CA GLU A 122 9.20 12.66 2.48
C GLU A 122 10.61 13.12 2.85
N ASP A 123 10.95 13.16 4.14
CA ASP A 123 12.28 13.56 4.62
C ASP A 123 13.38 12.63 4.10
N PHE A 124 13.11 11.32 4.07
CA PHE A 124 14.00 10.36 3.46
C PHE A 124 14.30 10.71 2.00
N LEU A 125 13.28 10.97 1.17
CA LEU A 125 13.48 11.25 -0.24
C LEU A 125 14.13 12.62 -0.48
N LYS A 126 13.81 13.63 0.33
CA LYS A 126 14.48 14.94 0.34
C LYS A 126 15.99 14.80 0.63
N SER A 127 16.37 13.92 1.57
CA SER A 127 17.78 13.70 1.91
C SER A 127 18.64 13.17 0.76
N PHE A 128 18.01 12.60 -0.28
CA PHE A 128 18.65 12.13 -1.51
C PHE A 128 18.33 12.99 -2.73
N ASP A 129 17.75 14.18 -2.52
CA ASP A 129 17.41 15.13 -3.59
C ASP A 129 16.43 14.56 -4.63
N LEU A 130 15.56 13.63 -4.22
CA LEU A 130 14.62 12.93 -5.10
C LEU A 130 13.26 13.63 -5.23
N ILE A 131 12.89 14.48 -4.26
CA ILE A 131 11.64 15.25 -4.24
C ILE A 131 11.85 16.60 -3.55
N ASP A 132 11.00 17.59 -3.86
CA ASP A 132 10.93 18.87 -3.12
C ASP A 132 9.89 18.83 -1.99
N SER A 133 8.72 18.25 -2.26
CA SER A 133 7.62 18.15 -1.31
C SER A 133 6.64 17.06 -1.75
N VAL A 134 5.86 16.54 -0.81
CA VAL A 134 4.80 15.58 -1.13
C VAL A 134 3.45 16.29 -1.27
N ASP A 135 2.84 16.17 -2.45
CA ASP A 135 1.42 16.49 -2.61
C ASP A 135 0.58 15.39 -1.94
N VAL A 136 -0.25 15.76 -0.97
CA VAL A 136 -1.15 14.86 -0.23
C VAL A 136 -2.59 14.91 -0.76
N ALA A 137 -2.85 15.62 -1.86
CA ALA A 137 -4.15 15.64 -2.50
C ALA A 137 -4.59 14.21 -2.86
N PRO A 138 -5.89 13.88 -2.66
CA PRO A 138 -6.44 12.58 -3.05
C PRO A 138 -6.18 12.24 -4.52
N PHE A 139 -6.03 10.96 -4.82
CA PHE A 139 -5.99 10.50 -6.21
C PHE A 139 -7.40 10.43 -6.76
N PHE A 140 -7.59 10.93 -7.98
CA PHE A 140 -8.88 10.90 -8.66
C PHE A 140 -9.10 9.54 -9.31
N LEU A 141 -10.25 8.90 -9.03
CA LEU A 141 -10.62 7.58 -9.55
C LEU A 141 -11.45 7.64 -10.85
N GLY A 142 -11.74 8.83 -11.36
CA GLY A 142 -12.67 9.02 -12.47
C GLY A 142 -14.09 9.32 -11.97
N ASP A 143 -15.06 9.15 -12.88
CA ASP A 143 -16.48 9.22 -12.54
C ASP A 143 -16.87 7.97 -11.75
N VAL A 144 -17.21 8.17 -10.47
CA VAL A 144 -17.71 7.12 -9.58
C VAL A 144 -19.18 7.37 -9.31
N GLU A 145 -20.02 6.37 -9.58
CA GLU A 145 -21.43 6.41 -9.23
C GLU A 145 -21.59 6.28 -7.71
N ARG A 146 -21.94 7.40 -7.06
CA ARG A 146 -22.16 7.42 -5.62
C ARG A 146 -23.53 6.86 -5.28
N VAL A 147 -23.55 5.76 -4.54
CA VAL A 147 -24.78 5.18 -4.01
C VAL A 147 -25.07 5.77 -2.63
N PRO A 148 -26.23 6.43 -2.42
CA PRO A 148 -26.57 7.00 -1.12
C PRO A 148 -26.73 5.92 -0.06
N ASN A 149 -26.36 6.25 1.18
CA ASN A 149 -26.53 5.40 2.36
C ASN A 149 -25.87 4.01 2.29
N ARG A 150 -24.90 3.80 1.41
CA ARG A 150 -24.08 2.58 1.38
C ARG A 150 -22.83 2.75 2.24
N VAL A 151 -22.58 1.79 3.12
CA VAL A 151 -21.43 1.78 4.04
C VAL A 151 -20.57 0.54 3.77
N GLY A 152 -19.32 0.77 3.37
CA GLY A 152 -18.31 -0.28 3.28
C GLY A 152 -17.70 -0.60 4.65
N ILE A 153 -17.60 -1.88 4.99
CA ILE A 153 -17.01 -2.36 6.25
C ILE A 153 -15.87 -3.32 5.93
N ILE A 154 -14.69 -3.07 6.50
CA ILE A 154 -13.56 -4.02 6.50
C ILE A 154 -13.40 -4.52 7.94
N ALA A 155 -14.03 -5.65 8.26
CA ALA A 155 -14.10 -6.16 9.64
C ALA A 155 -12.83 -6.90 10.08
N GLY A 156 -12.06 -7.41 9.12
CA GLY A 156 -10.87 -8.23 9.36
C GLY A 156 -9.55 -7.47 9.37
N SER A 157 -8.52 -8.16 9.87
CA SER A 157 -7.13 -7.72 9.83
C SER A 157 -6.21 -8.93 9.76
N SER A 158 -5.92 -9.38 8.54
CA SER A 158 -5.16 -10.62 8.28
C SER A 158 -3.78 -10.63 8.95
N ASN A 159 -3.15 -9.47 9.11
CA ASN A 159 -1.83 -9.35 9.73
C ASN A 159 -1.86 -9.16 11.24
N ASN A 160 -3.00 -8.75 11.81
CA ASN A 160 -3.11 -8.50 13.24
C ASN A 160 -4.56 -8.72 13.73
N PRO A 161 -4.97 -9.99 13.93
CA PRO A 161 -6.34 -10.32 14.35
C PRO A 161 -6.76 -9.66 15.68
N GLN A 162 -5.80 -9.33 16.56
CA GLN A 162 -6.09 -8.63 17.82
C GLN A 162 -6.59 -7.19 17.61
N LYS A 163 -6.34 -6.61 16.43
CA LYS A 163 -6.89 -5.30 16.04
C LYS A 163 -8.34 -5.38 15.54
N CYS A 164 -8.88 -6.57 15.28
CA CYS A 164 -10.26 -6.71 14.84
C CYS A 164 -11.23 -6.29 15.95
N TRP A 165 -12.23 -5.50 15.57
CA TRP A 165 -13.32 -5.17 16.50
C TRP A 165 -14.23 -6.38 16.69
N ALA A 166 -14.77 -6.53 17.90
CA ALA A 166 -15.65 -7.66 18.23
C ALA A 166 -16.91 -7.67 17.34
N VAL A 167 -17.33 -8.86 16.91
CA VAL A 167 -18.45 -9.07 15.98
C VAL A 167 -19.73 -8.40 16.49
N GLU A 168 -20.03 -8.55 17.78
CA GLU A 168 -21.25 -8.01 18.40
C GLU A 168 -21.29 -6.49 18.33
N LYS A 169 -20.11 -5.84 18.31
CA LYS A 169 -20.03 -4.39 18.20
C LYS A 169 -20.29 -3.93 16.77
N TRP A 170 -19.80 -4.65 15.76
CA TRP A 170 -20.17 -4.42 14.36
C TRP A 170 -21.69 -4.54 14.17
N CYS A 171 -22.28 -5.63 14.65
CA CYS A 171 -23.73 -5.85 14.56
C CYS A 171 -24.53 -4.72 15.24
N ARG A 172 -24.10 -4.31 16.45
CA ARG A 172 -24.75 -3.20 17.18
C ARG A 172 -24.64 -1.87 16.43
N MET A 173 -23.49 -1.59 15.82
CA MET A 173 -23.29 -0.38 15.02
C MET A 173 -24.22 -0.37 13.80
N MET A 174 -24.27 -1.46 13.04
CA MET A 174 -25.13 -1.57 11.86
C MET A 174 -26.61 -1.39 12.21
N ASN A 175 -27.09 -2.05 13.27
CA ASN A 175 -28.49 -1.89 13.71
C ASN A 175 -28.84 -0.44 14.05
N ARG A 176 -28.01 0.23 14.87
CA ARG A 176 -28.24 1.64 15.24
C ARG A 176 -28.20 2.58 14.04
N PHE A 177 -27.30 2.31 13.10
CA PHE A 177 -27.16 3.12 11.89
C PHE A 177 -28.38 2.95 10.98
N SER A 178 -28.87 1.72 10.78
CA SER A 178 -30.10 1.45 10.02
C SER A 178 -31.36 2.03 10.65
N GLU A 179 -31.46 2.04 11.98
CA GLU A 179 -32.58 2.70 12.69
C GLU A 179 -32.58 4.22 12.45
N SER A 180 -31.39 4.82 12.43
CA SER A 180 -31.22 6.27 12.27
C SER A 180 -31.33 6.72 10.82
N ILE A 181 -30.92 5.87 9.87
CA ILE A 181 -30.90 6.13 8.43
C ILE A 181 -31.58 4.95 7.73
N PRO A 182 -32.91 4.99 7.56
CA PRO A 182 -33.65 3.97 6.84
C PRO A 182 -33.13 3.79 5.41
N GLY A 183 -33.06 2.55 4.94
CA GLY A 183 -32.52 2.21 3.62
C GLY A 183 -30.98 2.17 3.54
N SER A 184 -30.28 2.19 4.68
CA SER A 184 -28.83 1.97 4.69
C SER A 184 -28.45 0.55 4.25
N GLU A 185 -27.47 0.45 3.36
CA GLU A 185 -26.89 -0.80 2.89
C GLU A 185 -25.48 -0.99 3.43
N PHE A 186 -25.13 -2.20 3.86
CA PHE A 186 -23.79 -2.51 4.35
C PHE A 186 -23.11 -3.51 3.43
N VAL A 187 -21.88 -3.20 3.00
CA VAL A 187 -21.08 -4.09 2.16
C VAL A 187 -19.82 -4.49 2.91
N LEU A 188 -19.62 -5.80 3.09
CA LEU A 188 -18.44 -6.34 3.76
C LEU A 188 -17.32 -6.55 2.74
N PHE A 189 -16.14 -6.04 3.04
CA PHE A 189 -14.92 -6.17 2.26
C PHE A 189 -13.79 -6.77 3.10
N GLY A 190 -12.81 -7.34 2.42
CA GLY A 190 -11.66 -7.95 3.05
C GLY A 190 -10.96 -8.89 2.08
N THR A 191 -9.84 -9.44 2.52
CA THR A 191 -9.18 -10.53 1.81
C THR A 191 -9.91 -11.85 2.05
N GLU A 192 -9.54 -12.89 1.29
CA GLU A 192 -10.03 -14.25 1.51
C GLU A 192 -9.86 -14.73 2.97
N SER A 193 -8.79 -14.30 3.65
CA SER A 193 -8.53 -14.68 5.03
C SER A 193 -9.46 -14.02 6.07
N ASP A 194 -10.23 -13.01 5.66
CA ASP A 194 -11.17 -12.30 6.52
C ASP A 194 -12.59 -12.89 6.44
N ARG A 195 -12.80 -13.93 5.62
CA ARG A 195 -14.12 -14.55 5.40
C ARG A 195 -14.81 -14.97 6.69
N SER A 196 -14.09 -15.58 7.64
CA SER A 196 -14.68 -16.06 8.89
C SER A 196 -15.27 -14.94 9.74
N VAL A 197 -14.61 -13.78 9.82
CA VAL A 197 -15.13 -12.62 10.57
C VAL A 197 -16.25 -11.93 9.81
N SER A 198 -16.15 -11.77 8.49
CA SER A 198 -17.23 -11.19 7.67
C SER A 198 -18.51 -12.02 7.75
N GLU A 199 -18.41 -13.35 7.67
CA GLU A 199 -19.55 -14.25 7.84
C GLU A 199 -20.17 -14.14 9.23
N ALA A 200 -19.35 -14.05 10.29
CA ALA A 200 -19.85 -13.89 11.65
C ALA A 200 -20.61 -12.57 11.83
N VAL A 201 -20.11 -11.48 11.24
CA VAL A 201 -20.77 -10.18 11.23
C VAL A 201 -22.09 -10.24 10.45
N SER A 202 -22.08 -10.80 9.24
CA SER A 202 -23.27 -10.93 8.40
C SER A 202 -24.37 -11.78 9.05
N LYS A 203 -24.02 -12.92 9.65
CA LYS A 203 -24.96 -13.81 10.36
C LYS A 203 -25.44 -13.22 11.70
N GLY A 204 -24.65 -12.34 12.31
CA GLY A 204 -24.91 -11.78 13.64
C GLY A 204 -25.79 -10.54 13.65
N THR A 205 -26.20 -10.02 12.49
CA THR A 205 -27.07 -8.84 12.36
C THR A 205 -28.38 -9.18 11.67
N THR A 206 -29.42 -8.41 11.96
CA THR A 206 -30.70 -8.46 11.24
C THR A 206 -30.76 -7.49 10.08
N VAL A 207 -29.73 -6.64 9.93
CA VAL A 207 -29.61 -5.67 8.84
C VAL A 207 -29.10 -6.37 7.58
N THR A 208 -29.61 -5.94 6.43
CA THR A 208 -29.16 -6.46 5.14
C THR A 208 -27.69 -6.14 4.91
N THR A 209 -26.89 -7.19 4.70
CA THR A 209 -25.46 -7.08 4.36
C THR A 209 -25.20 -7.75 3.01
N ARG A 210 -24.29 -7.16 2.22
CA ARG A 210 -23.74 -7.77 1.00
C ARG A 210 -22.29 -8.14 1.26
N ASP A 211 -21.95 -9.43 1.25
CA ASP A 211 -20.57 -9.87 1.47
C ASP A 211 -19.78 -9.96 0.16
N ARG A 212 -18.74 -9.14 0.04
CA ARG A 212 -17.78 -9.05 -1.07
C ARG A 212 -16.37 -9.43 -0.62
N THR A 213 -16.21 -10.03 0.56
CA THR A 213 -14.93 -10.48 1.13
C THR A 213 -14.26 -11.50 0.22
N GLY A 214 -13.01 -11.25 -0.17
CA GLY A 214 -12.25 -12.09 -1.10
C GLY A 214 -12.72 -12.04 -2.57
N GLN A 215 -13.73 -11.23 -2.89
CA GLN A 215 -14.37 -11.20 -4.21
C GLN A 215 -14.03 -9.96 -5.03
N THR A 216 -13.20 -9.06 -4.50
CA THR A 216 -12.80 -7.81 -5.18
C THR A 216 -11.30 -7.78 -5.42
N ASN A 217 -10.90 -7.20 -6.55
CA ASN A 217 -9.55 -6.71 -6.76
C ASN A 217 -9.40 -5.27 -6.23
N MET A 218 -8.19 -4.69 -6.29
CA MET A 218 -7.96 -3.36 -5.72
C MET A 218 -8.68 -2.25 -6.50
N ARG A 219 -8.90 -2.44 -7.81
CA ARG A 219 -9.64 -1.48 -8.65
C ARG A 219 -11.12 -1.46 -8.29
N GLU A 220 -11.73 -2.63 -8.14
CA GLU A 220 -13.13 -2.76 -7.75
C GLU A 220 -13.35 -2.22 -6.34
N LEU A 221 -12.46 -2.55 -5.39
CA LEU A 221 -12.53 -2.03 -4.03
C LEU A 221 -12.44 -0.49 -4.00
N ALA A 222 -11.56 0.09 -4.81
CA ALA A 222 -11.44 1.54 -4.88
C ALA A 222 -12.72 2.20 -5.41
N GLY A 223 -13.36 1.61 -6.43
CA GLY A 223 -14.65 2.10 -6.95
C GLY A 223 -15.80 1.98 -5.94
N GLU A 224 -15.83 0.92 -5.14
CA GLU A 224 -16.88 0.73 -4.11
C GLU A 224 -16.72 1.67 -2.89
N LEU A 225 -15.54 2.27 -2.69
CA LEU A 225 -15.21 3.11 -1.52
C LEU A 225 -15.10 4.63 -1.82
N ALA A 226 -15.25 5.05 -3.08
CA ALA A 226 -15.05 6.44 -3.52
C ALA A 226 -16.33 7.31 -3.53
#